data_AF-A0A9D7KJH1-F1
#
_entry.id   AF-A0A9D7KJH1-F1
#
_cell.length_a   1.000
_cell.length_b   1.000
_cell.length_c   1.000
_cell.angle_alpha   90.00
_cell.angle_beta   90.00
_cell.angle_gamma   90.00
#
_symmetry.space_group_name_H-M   'P 1'
#
loop_
_entity.id
_entity.type
_entity.pdbx_description
1 polymer ?
#
loop_
_entity_poly.entity_id
_entity_poly.type
_entity_poly.pdbx_seq_one_letter_code
_entity_poly.pdbx_strand_id
1 'polypeptide(L)'
;MFFAVLLTTGCRPQVPSNDILHTVEKNGSTFYILGSMHLGKGFVLSEEVKGIIEQVDEVYYEIDMKEMMDPANAQKLMPLMMLPDGKTLEDLYPIEKIAVLRQKFNKAGVPWMIVEKQKPLFGAMTAIAMAGMKQGMQADKGTENLVYDYAKKFDKPSAGFETMEFQMSLFDSVSYDMQYEIAVSTLDQLDSLEATFRSCWRHFSRGIQTSLRSF
;
A
#
# COMPACT_ATOMS: atom_id res chain seq x y z
N MET A 1 16.19 15.16 11.83
CA MET A 1 16.49 13.96 11.02
C MET A 1 15.18 13.23 10.82
N PHE A 2 14.68 13.17 9.58
CA PHE A 2 13.30 12.78 9.25
C PHE A 2 13.29 11.50 8.41
N PHE A 3 12.50 10.51 8.80
CA PHE A 3 12.28 9.32 7.98
C PHE A 3 11.05 9.50 7.10
N ALA A 4 11.12 9.27 5.79
CA ALA A 4 9.97 9.38 4.89
C ALA A 4 9.66 8.04 4.21
N VAL A 5 8.39 7.67 4.14
CA VAL A 5 7.92 6.58 3.28
C VAL A 5 7.22 7.19 2.08
N LEU A 6 7.65 6.85 0.86
CA LEU A 6 7.12 7.40 -0.39
C LEU A 6 6.88 6.28 -1.40
N LEU A 7 5.62 6.08 -1.79
CA LEU A 7 5.23 5.27 -2.95
C LEU A 7 5.74 5.89 -4.25
N THR A 8 6.55 5.15 -5.02
CA THR A 8 6.93 5.55 -6.38
C THR A 8 5.97 4.93 -7.40
N THR A 9 4.97 5.70 -7.84
CA THR A 9 4.18 5.36 -9.03
C THR A 9 4.92 5.79 -10.29
N GLY A 10 5.66 4.87 -10.92
CA GLY A 10 6.25 5.10 -12.25
C GLY A 10 7.51 4.28 -12.51
N CYS A 11 7.37 3.16 -13.21
CA CYS A 11 8.51 2.32 -13.59
C CYS A 11 9.23 2.92 -14.81
N ARG A 12 10.27 3.73 -14.57
CA ARG A 12 11.32 3.98 -15.57
C ARG A 12 12.42 2.95 -15.29
N PRO A 13 13.06 2.33 -16.30
CA PRO A 13 14.14 1.37 -16.07
C PRO A 13 15.39 2.12 -15.59
N GLN A 14 15.39 2.46 -14.31
CA GLN A 14 16.60 2.68 -13.55
C GLN A 14 17.12 1.29 -13.19
N VAL A 15 18.44 1.08 -13.27
CA VAL A 15 19.09 -0.19 -12.86
C VAL A 15 18.42 -0.66 -11.57
N PRO A 16 17.90 -1.90 -11.47
CA PRO A 16 17.22 -2.36 -10.27
C PRO A 16 18.15 -2.25 -9.07
N SER A 17 18.01 -1.15 -8.34
CA SER A 17 18.60 -0.94 -7.05
C SER A 17 17.88 -1.89 -6.10
N ASN A 18 18.61 -2.79 -5.45
CA ASN A 18 18.05 -3.55 -4.33
C ASN A 18 17.95 -2.66 -3.07
N ASP A 19 18.49 -1.43 -3.10
CA ASP A 19 18.35 -0.49 -2.00
C ASP A 19 16.94 0.10 -2.02
N ILE A 20 16.19 -0.25 -0.98
CA ILE A 20 14.91 0.38 -0.63
C ILE A 20 15.10 1.53 0.36
N LEU A 21 16.35 1.78 0.79
CA LEU A 21 16.72 2.83 1.73
C LEU A 21 17.54 3.87 0.97
N HIS A 22 17.13 5.13 1.06
CA HIS A 22 17.82 6.26 0.42
C HIS A 22 18.11 7.35 1.44
N THR A 23 19.30 7.93 1.38
CA THR A 23 19.69 9.07 2.23
C THR A 23 19.62 10.35 1.41
N VAL A 24 18.97 11.38 1.95
CA VAL A 24 18.87 12.70 1.35
C VAL A 24 19.38 13.73 2.35
N GLU A 25 20.33 14.55 1.94
CA GLU A 25 20.86 15.63 2.77
C GLU A 25 20.42 16.98 2.21
N LYS A 26 19.86 17.83 3.06
CA LYS A 26 19.43 19.17 2.68
C LYS A 26 19.52 20.13 3.86
N ASN A 27 20.18 21.27 3.66
CA ASN A 27 20.29 22.35 4.65
C ASN A 27 20.81 21.87 6.03
N GLY A 28 21.79 20.97 6.05
CA GLY A 28 22.33 20.40 7.30
C GLY A 28 21.40 19.39 7.99
N SER A 29 20.31 19.00 7.37
CA SER A 29 19.42 17.93 7.83
C SER A 29 19.58 16.68 6.95
N THR A 30 19.59 15.52 7.59
CA THR A 30 19.60 14.22 6.93
C THR A 30 18.21 13.59 7.00
N PHE A 31 17.74 13.08 5.87
CA PHE A 31 16.48 12.38 5.69
C PHE A 31 16.77 10.97 5.20
N TYR A 32 16.02 10.00 5.69
CA TYR A 32 16.12 8.61 5.27
C TYR A 32 14.79 8.18 4.69
N ILE A 33 14.79 7.75 3.44
CA ILE A 33 13.58 7.33 2.74
C ILE A 33 13.60 5.81 2.62
N LEU A 34 12.66 5.14 3.27
CA LEU A 34 12.50 3.69 3.14
C LEU A 34 11.26 3.40 2.31
N GLY A 35 11.42 2.63 1.24
CA GLY A 35 10.30 2.06 0.50
C GLY A 35 9.48 1.14 1.40
N SER A 36 8.18 1.05 1.17
CA SER A 36 7.29 0.21 1.98
C SER A 36 6.51 -0.81 1.16
N MET A 37 5.98 -1.80 1.88
CA MET A 37 5.05 -2.78 1.37
C MET A 37 3.99 -3.03 2.45
N HIS A 38 2.73 -2.72 2.14
CA HIS A 38 1.62 -2.86 3.08
C HIS A 38 1.36 -4.29 3.54
N LEU A 39 1.66 -5.29 2.70
CA LEU A 39 1.55 -6.70 3.05
C LEU A 39 2.94 -7.30 3.21
N GLY A 40 3.13 -8.07 4.28
CA GLY A 40 4.40 -8.69 4.65
C GLY A 40 4.31 -10.20 4.95
N LYS A 41 5.44 -10.91 4.87
CA LYS A 41 5.61 -12.34 5.16
C LYS A 41 7.07 -12.65 5.50
N GLY A 42 7.44 -12.52 6.77
CA GLY A 42 8.82 -12.79 7.21
C GLY A 42 9.81 -11.66 6.84
N PHE A 43 9.30 -10.44 6.65
CA PHE A 43 10.16 -9.26 6.67
C PHE A 43 10.78 -9.07 8.05
N VAL A 44 12.02 -8.60 8.05
CA VAL A 44 12.79 -8.24 9.25
C VAL A 44 13.54 -6.97 8.91
N LEU A 45 13.48 -5.97 9.79
CA LEU A 45 14.30 -4.75 9.63
C LEU A 45 15.79 -5.11 9.78
N SER A 46 16.62 -4.66 8.85
CA SER A 46 18.07 -4.75 8.98
C SER A 46 18.58 -3.96 10.19
N GLU A 47 19.76 -4.32 10.68
CA GLU A 47 20.41 -3.58 11.78
C GLU A 47 20.72 -2.12 11.40
N GLU A 48 20.96 -1.84 10.12
CA GLU A 48 21.13 -0.46 9.65
C GLU A 48 19.82 0.34 9.77
N VAL A 49 18.70 -0.22 9.30
CA VAL A 49 17.39 0.47 9.40
C VAL A 49 17.03 0.70 10.86
N LYS A 50 17.27 -0.29 11.73
CA LYS A 50 17.09 -0.13 13.18
C LYS A 50 17.97 0.98 13.76
N GLY A 51 19.27 0.98 13.42
CA GLY A 51 20.21 2.00 13.87
C GLY A 51 19.83 3.41 13.40
N ILE A 52 19.26 3.54 12.20
CA ILE A 52 18.70 4.81 11.69
C ILE A 52 17.48 5.21 12.51
N ILE A 53 16.51 4.30 12.73
CA ILE A 53 15.31 4.59 13.52
C ILE A 53 15.67 5.06 14.93
N GLU A 54 16.72 4.51 15.53
CA GLU A 54 17.22 4.92 16.84
C GLU A 54 17.81 6.33 16.86
N GLN A 55 18.40 6.78 15.75
CA GLN A 55 19.09 8.06 15.63
C GLN A 55 18.21 9.19 15.11
N VAL A 56 17.15 8.90 14.35
CA VAL A 56 16.25 9.93 13.83
C VAL A 56 15.47 10.62 14.96
N ASP A 57 15.10 11.88 14.75
CA ASP A 57 14.30 12.63 15.70
C ASP A 57 12.81 12.23 15.63
N GLU A 58 12.34 11.87 14.42
CA GLU A 58 10.93 11.57 14.14
C GLU A 58 10.78 10.64 12.92
N VAL A 59 9.72 9.85 12.92
CA VAL A 59 9.37 8.92 11.82
C VAL A 59 8.10 9.38 11.12
N TYR A 60 8.18 9.64 9.81
CA TYR A 60 7.01 9.97 9.00
C TYR A 60 6.55 8.79 8.14
N TYR A 61 5.24 8.65 8.04
CA TYR A 61 4.53 7.70 7.20
C TYR A 61 3.73 8.46 6.13
N GLU A 62 3.12 7.74 5.19
CA GLU A 62 2.15 8.35 4.26
C GLU A 62 0.97 8.91 5.05
N ILE A 63 0.36 8.08 5.90
CA ILE A 63 -0.64 8.45 6.89
C ILE A 63 -0.09 8.05 8.26
N ASP A 64 -0.27 8.88 9.28
CA ASP A 64 0.18 8.54 10.63
C ASP A 64 -0.43 7.19 11.08
N MET A 65 0.45 6.26 11.44
CA MET A 65 0.05 4.93 11.92
C MET A 65 -0.80 5.00 13.19
N LYS A 66 -0.65 6.05 14.03
CA LYS A 66 -1.55 6.28 15.17
C LYS A 66 -2.97 6.56 14.72
N GLU A 67 -3.14 7.38 13.69
CA GLU A 67 -4.45 7.70 13.13
C GLU A 67 -5.09 6.48 12.46
N MET A 68 -4.29 5.70 11.71
CA MET A 68 -4.74 4.48 11.03
C MET A 68 -5.18 3.38 12.01
N MET A 69 -4.50 3.27 13.16
CA MET A 69 -4.83 2.28 14.19
C MET A 69 -5.95 2.73 15.13
N ASP A 70 -6.41 3.99 15.05
CA ASP A 70 -7.55 4.46 15.82
C ASP A 70 -8.86 3.86 15.25
N PRO A 71 -9.60 3.06 16.03
CA PRO A 71 -10.86 2.47 15.57
C PRO A 71 -11.89 3.51 15.10
N ALA A 72 -11.91 4.70 15.70
CA ALA A 72 -12.83 5.77 15.33
C ALA A 72 -12.53 6.32 13.93
N ASN A 73 -11.27 6.33 13.52
CA ASN A 73 -10.87 6.75 12.18
C ASN A 73 -11.07 5.64 11.15
N ALA A 74 -10.74 4.39 11.50
CA ALA A 74 -11.00 3.23 10.65
C ALA A 74 -12.49 3.12 10.25
N GLN A 75 -13.41 3.46 11.17
CA GLN A 75 -14.85 3.47 10.87
C GLN A 75 -15.25 4.56 9.87
N LYS A 76 -14.56 5.71 9.86
CA LYS A 76 -14.81 6.81 8.91
C LYS A 76 -14.31 6.50 7.49
N LEU A 77 -13.33 5.60 7.37
CA LEU A 77 -12.78 5.19 6.08
C LEU A 77 -13.70 4.24 5.31
N MET A 78 -14.43 3.35 6.00
CA MET A 78 -15.25 2.34 5.32
C MET A 78 -16.23 2.96 4.31
N PRO A 79 -17.01 4.01 4.64
CA PRO A 79 -17.88 4.66 3.67
C PRO A 79 -17.15 5.27 2.47
N LEU A 80 -15.90 5.74 2.65
CA LEU A 80 -15.13 6.36 1.57
C LEU A 80 -14.68 5.34 0.51
N MET A 81 -14.60 4.06 0.84
CA MET A 81 -14.31 2.99 -0.12
C MET A 81 -15.56 2.50 -0.88
N MET A 82 -16.75 2.86 -0.39
CA MET A 82 -18.03 2.42 -0.93
C MET A 82 -18.61 3.42 -1.91
N LEU A 83 -19.50 2.94 -2.78
CA LEU A 83 -20.32 3.79 -3.60
C LEU A 83 -21.29 4.62 -2.73
N PRO A 84 -21.55 5.88 -3.12
CA PRO A 84 -22.43 6.75 -2.36
C PRO A 84 -23.86 6.23 -2.36
N ASP A 85 -24.63 6.64 -1.34
CA ASP A 85 -26.07 6.39 -1.22
C ASP A 85 -26.48 4.91 -1.26
N GLY A 86 -25.56 3.99 -0.93
CA GLY A 86 -25.82 2.56 -0.96
C GLY A 86 -25.97 1.98 -2.36
N LYS A 87 -25.57 2.73 -3.40
CA LYS A 87 -25.51 2.25 -4.78
C LYS A 87 -24.62 1.03 -4.91
N THR A 88 -24.88 0.29 -5.96
CA THR A 88 -24.11 -0.87 -6.40
C THR A 88 -23.42 -0.56 -7.72
N LEU A 89 -22.48 -1.41 -8.10
CA LEU A 89 -21.88 -1.36 -9.43
C LEU A 89 -22.94 -1.49 -10.53
N GLU A 90 -24.02 -2.23 -10.30
CA GLU A 90 -25.14 -2.41 -11.24
C GLU A 90 -25.94 -1.13 -11.47
N ASP A 91 -25.92 -0.21 -10.51
CA ASP A 91 -26.51 1.13 -10.67
C ASP A 91 -25.61 2.07 -11.50
N LEU A 92 -24.31 1.74 -11.62
CA LEU A 92 -23.33 2.56 -12.33
C LEU A 92 -23.09 2.12 -13.78
N TYR A 93 -23.20 0.83 -14.07
CA TYR A 93 -22.77 0.28 -15.35
C TYR A 93 -23.85 -0.55 -16.03
N PRO A 94 -23.87 -0.57 -17.38
CA PRO A 94 -24.75 -1.46 -18.12
C PRO A 94 -24.38 -2.93 -17.88
N ILE A 95 -25.34 -3.82 -18.15
CA ILE A 95 -25.25 -5.25 -17.82
C ILE A 95 -24.03 -5.94 -18.42
N GLU A 96 -23.54 -5.49 -19.58
CA GLU A 96 -22.36 -6.04 -20.24
C GLU A 96 -21.09 -5.77 -19.42
N LYS A 97 -20.92 -4.54 -18.90
CA LYS A 97 -19.79 -4.17 -18.03
C LYS A 97 -19.86 -4.92 -16.70
N ILE A 98 -21.06 -5.11 -16.15
CA ILE A 98 -21.27 -5.91 -14.93
C ILE A 98 -20.90 -7.37 -15.15
N ALA A 99 -21.27 -7.96 -16.28
CA ALA A 99 -20.91 -9.33 -16.61
C ALA A 99 -19.38 -9.51 -16.65
N VAL A 100 -18.65 -8.54 -17.21
CA VAL A 100 -17.18 -8.53 -17.21
C VAL A 100 -16.64 -8.48 -15.78
N LEU A 101 -17.05 -7.51 -14.96
CA LEU A 101 -16.55 -7.41 -13.57
C LEU A 101 -16.84 -8.66 -12.76
N ARG A 102 -18.07 -9.19 -12.81
CA ARG A 102 -18.45 -10.43 -12.11
C ARG A 102 -17.55 -11.59 -12.53
N GLN A 103 -17.28 -11.75 -13.83
CA GLN A 103 -16.38 -12.78 -14.32
C GLN A 103 -14.95 -12.61 -13.78
N LYS A 104 -14.40 -11.38 -13.83
CA LYS A 104 -13.04 -11.08 -13.37
C LYS A 104 -12.88 -11.29 -11.86
N PHE A 105 -13.79 -10.79 -11.04
CA PHE A 105 -13.76 -10.99 -9.59
C PHE A 105 -13.93 -12.46 -9.21
N ASN A 106 -14.82 -13.19 -9.89
CA ASN A 106 -14.97 -14.63 -9.69
C ASN A 106 -13.67 -15.38 -10.01
N LYS A 107 -12.99 -15.03 -11.11
CA LYS A 107 -11.68 -15.60 -11.47
C LYS A 107 -10.62 -15.31 -10.42
N ALA A 108 -10.61 -14.10 -9.86
CA ALA A 108 -9.75 -13.72 -8.73
C ALA A 108 -10.12 -14.42 -7.41
N GLY A 109 -11.23 -15.16 -7.38
CA GLY A 109 -11.77 -15.81 -6.19
C GLY A 109 -12.22 -14.81 -5.12
N VAL A 110 -12.81 -13.69 -5.57
CA VAL A 110 -13.43 -12.67 -4.73
C VAL A 110 -14.95 -12.74 -4.94
N PRO A 111 -15.74 -13.10 -3.91
CA PRO A 111 -17.19 -13.10 -4.00
C PRO A 111 -17.77 -11.72 -4.35
N TRP A 112 -18.74 -11.68 -5.27
CA TRP A 112 -19.37 -10.44 -5.71
C TRP A 112 -19.93 -9.61 -4.55
N MET A 113 -20.53 -10.25 -3.54
CA MET A 113 -21.11 -9.55 -2.37
C MET A 113 -20.10 -8.71 -1.58
N ILE A 114 -18.81 -8.98 -1.71
CA ILE A 114 -17.75 -8.20 -1.04
C ILE A 114 -17.50 -6.89 -1.78
N VAL A 115 -17.65 -6.89 -3.10
CA VAL A 115 -17.22 -5.79 -3.98
C VAL A 115 -18.38 -5.04 -4.63
N GLU A 116 -19.60 -5.56 -4.60
CA GLU A 116 -20.73 -5.01 -5.35
C GLU A 116 -21.11 -3.58 -4.95
N LYS A 117 -20.78 -3.17 -3.73
CA LYS A 117 -20.98 -1.82 -3.19
C LYS A 117 -19.70 -1.00 -3.10
N GLN A 118 -18.55 -1.58 -3.43
CA GLN A 118 -17.28 -0.86 -3.41
C GLN A 118 -17.15 -0.03 -4.68
N LYS A 119 -16.46 1.11 -4.57
CA LYS A 119 -15.95 1.83 -5.74
C LYS A 119 -15.05 0.88 -6.55
N PRO A 120 -15.08 0.89 -7.90
CA PRO A 120 -14.40 -0.12 -8.72
C PRO A 120 -12.91 -0.30 -8.38
N LEU A 121 -12.19 0.81 -8.15
CA LEU A 121 -10.77 0.79 -7.82
C LEU A 121 -10.51 0.11 -6.46
N PHE A 122 -11.35 0.36 -5.45
CA PHE A 122 -11.27 -0.30 -4.15
C PHE A 122 -11.64 -1.78 -4.22
N GLY A 123 -12.55 -2.16 -5.12
CA GLY A 123 -12.80 -3.57 -5.46
C GLY A 123 -11.52 -4.26 -5.95
N ALA A 124 -10.81 -3.64 -6.90
CA ALA A 124 -9.54 -4.18 -7.39
C ALA A 124 -8.45 -4.25 -6.30
N MET A 125 -8.34 -3.25 -5.44
CA MET A 125 -7.44 -3.28 -4.28
C MET A 125 -7.79 -4.42 -3.30
N THR A 126 -9.08 -4.66 -3.05
CA THR A 126 -9.54 -5.79 -2.24
C THR A 126 -9.11 -7.13 -2.85
N ALA A 127 -9.23 -7.27 -4.18
CA ALA A 127 -8.80 -8.48 -4.88
C ALA A 127 -7.28 -8.70 -4.76
N ILE A 128 -6.47 -7.63 -4.90
CA ILE A 128 -5.02 -7.68 -4.67
C ILE A 128 -4.71 -8.13 -3.23
N ALA A 129 -5.35 -7.52 -2.24
CA ALA A 129 -5.12 -7.84 -0.83
C ALA A 129 -5.45 -9.30 -0.53
N MET A 130 -6.60 -9.80 -0.99
CA MET A 130 -7.00 -11.20 -0.84
C MET A 130 -6.03 -12.16 -1.54
N ALA A 131 -5.51 -11.81 -2.72
CA ALA A 131 -4.51 -12.62 -3.42
C ALA A 131 -3.19 -12.71 -2.63
N GLY A 132 -2.74 -11.61 -2.01
CA GLY A 132 -1.58 -11.61 -1.12
C GLY A 132 -1.81 -12.46 0.14
N MET A 133 -2.98 -12.34 0.76
CA MET A 133 -3.36 -13.15 1.94
C MET A 133 -3.41 -14.65 1.62
N LYS A 134 -3.91 -15.04 0.45
CA LYS A 134 -3.86 -16.45 -0.03
C LYS A 134 -2.44 -16.98 -0.14
N GLN A 135 -1.44 -16.11 -0.36
CA GLN A 135 -0.02 -16.48 -0.37
C GLN A 135 0.64 -16.43 1.02
N GLY A 136 -0.13 -16.16 2.08
CA GLY A 136 0.33 -16.07 3.46
C GLY A 136 0.99 -14.74 3.84
N MET A 137 0.74 -13.69 3.05
CA MET A 137 1.12 -12.32 3.43
C MET A 137 0.07 -11.73 4.39
N GLN A 138 0.50 -10.82 5.25
CA GLN A 138 -0.33 -10.22 6.30
C GLN A 138 -0.04 -8.73 6.42
N ALA A 139 -1.07 -7.93 6.70
CA ALA A 139 -0.93 -6.48 6.81
C ALA A 139 -0.09 -6.06 8.02
N ASP A 140 -0.25 -6.76 9.16
CA ASP A 140 0.53 -6.54 10.40
C ASP A 140 2.02 -6.89 10.24
N LYS A 141 2.41 -7.51 9.13
CA LYS A 141 3.81 -7.79 8.78
C LYS A 141 4.36 -6.83 7.72
N GLY A 142 3.57 -5.88 7.25
CA GLY A 142 4.00 -4.83 6.34
C GLY A 142 5.11 -3.96 6.93
N THR A 143 5.87 -3.29 6.07
CA THR A 143 7.04 -2.50 6.45
C THR A 143 6.69 -1.38 7.43
N GLU A 144 5.56 -0.71 7.21
CA GLU A 144 5.08 0.39 8.04
C GLU A 144 4.84 -0.07 9.47
N ASN A 145 4.21 -1.25 9.64
CA ASN A 145 3.98 -1.85 10.95
C ASN A 145 5.29 -2.24 11.64
N LEU A 146 6.24 -2.84 10.91
CA LEU A 146 7.55 -3.19 11.49
C LEU A 146 8.33 -1.96 11.95
N VAL A 147 8.36 -0.90 11.13
CA VAL A 147 9.01 0.37 11.48
C VAL A 147 8.31 1.02 12.67
N TYR A 148 6.98 1.05 12.67
CA TYR A 148 6.18 1.63 13.76
C TYR A 148 6.38 0.90 15.09
N ASP A 149 6.32 -0.43 15.09
CA ASP A 149 6.54 -1.25 16.27
C ASP A 149 7.97 -1.10 16.81
N TYR A 150 8.97 -0.91 15.94
CA TYR A 150 10.35 -0.67 16.37
C TYR A 150 10.53 0.74 16.94
N ALA A 151 10.05 1.76 16.23
CA ALA A 151 10.16 3.16 16.61
C ALA A 151 9.48 3.45 17.96
N LYS A 152 8.34 2.80 18.26
CA LYS A 152 7.64 2.92 19.55
C LYS A 152 8.48 2.47 20.74
N LYS A 153 9.42 1.54 20.57
CA LYS A 153 10.28 1.07 21.68
C LYS A 153 11.24 2.16 22.17
N PHE A 154 11.44 3.19 21.35
CA PHE A 154 12.31 4.33 21.62
C PHE A 154 11.52 5.64 21.76
N ASP A 155 10.20 5.54 21.95
CA ASP A 155 9.28 6.68 22.08
C ASP A 155 9.44 7.73 20.97
N LYS A 156 9.78 7.28 19.75
CA LYS A 156 9.94 8.18 18.61
C LYS A 156 8.59 8.84 18.28
N PRO A 157 8.55 10.18 18.15
CA PRO A 157 7.43 10.86 17.54
C PRO A 157 7.12 10.28 16.16
N SER A 158 5.85 10.33 15.78
CA SER A 158 5.38 9.87 14.47
C SER A 158 4.36 10.85 13.91
N ALA A 159 4.37 11.01 12.59
CA ALA A 159 3.43 11.82 11.84
C ALA A 159 3.15 11.23 10.44
N GLY A 160 2.13 11.75 9.76
CA GLY A 160 1.83 11.46 8.36
C GLY A 160 2.22 12.63 7.46
N PHE A 161 2.62 12.35 6.22
CA PHE A 161 2.70 13.39 5.17
C PHE A 161 1.34 13.81 4.65
N GLU A 162 0.38 12.88 4.70
CA GLU A 162 -0.96 13.03 4.17
C GLU A 162 -1.99 12.70 5.26
N THR A 163 -3.17 13.29 5.12
CA THR A 163 -4.36 12.87 5.85
C THR A 163 -5.07 11.77 5.07
N MET A 164 -5.79 10.90 5.78
CA MET A 164 -6.70 9.92 5.15
C MET A 164 -7.66 10.56 4.15
N GLU A 165 -8.28 11.68 4.50
CA GLU A 165 -9.25 12.38 3.65
C GLU A 165 -8.62 12.88 2.36
N PHE A 166 -7.41 13.42 2.43
CA PHE A 166 -6.63 13.82 1.25
C PHE A 166 -6.37 12.63 0.33
N GLN A 167 -5.85 11.52 0.86
CA GLN A 167 -5.56 10.34 0.05
C GLN A 167 -6.83 9.77 -0.60
N MET A 168 -7.95 9.72 0.13
CA MET A 168 -9.25 9.30 -0.42
C MET A 168 -9.77 10.26 -1.50
N SER A 169 -9.57 11.57 -1.33
CA SER A 169 -9.96 12.56 -2.34
C SER A 169 -9.24 12.38 -3.68
N LEU A 170 -8.00 11.89 -3.65
CA LEU A 170 -7.25 11.56 -4.87
C LEU A 170 -7.93 10.41 -5.63
N PHE A 171 -8.38 9.36 -4.95
CA PHE A 171 -9.15 8.29 -5.59
C PHE A 171 -10.50 8.77 -6.13
N ASP A 172 -11.16 9.67 -5.40
CA ASP A 172 -12.45 10.24 -5.81
C ASP A 172 -12.36 11.22 -6.97
N SER A 173 -11.17 11.79 -7.21
CA SER A 173 -10.91 12.60 -8.39
C SER A 173 -10.89 11.77 -9.70
N VAL A 174 -10.74 10.45 -9.60
CA VAL A 174 -10.74 9.54 -10.75
C VAL A 174 -12.19 9.18 -11.10
N SER A 175 -12.61 9.50 -12.33
CA SER A 175 -13.97 9.15 -12.81
C SER A 175 -14.26 7.65 -12.69
N TYR A 176 -15.52 7.28 -12.43
CA TYR A 176 -15.90 5.88 -12.30
C TYR A 176 -15.58 5.05 -13.54
N ASP A 177 -15.77 5.59 -14.76
CA ASP A 177 -15.36 4.88 -15.98
C ASP A 177 -13.85 4.59 -16.01
N MET A 178 -13.00 5.53 -15.58
CA MET A 178 -11.57 5.28 -15.47
C MET A 178 -11.26 4.27 -14.36
N GLN A 179 -11.95 4.36 -13.21
CA GLN A 179 -11.81 3.37 -12.14
C GLN A 179 -12.19 1.96 -12.62
N TYR A 180 -13.22 1.84 -13.46
CA TYR A 180 -13.63 0.58 -14.09
C TYR A 180 -12.50 0.01 -14.97
N GLU A 181 -11.94 0.80 -15.87
CA GLU A 181 -10.86 0.34 -16.77
C GLU A 181 -9.61 -0.06 -15.98
N ILE A 182 -9.25 0.72 -14.95
CA ILE A 182 -8.16 0.36 -14.03
C ILE A 182 -8.48 -0.97 -13.34
N ALA A 183 -9.69 -1.12 -12.79
CA ALA A 183 -10.09 -2.33 -12.09
C ALA A 183 -10.05 -3.57 -13.00
N VAL A 184 -10.60 -3.50 -14.21
CA VAL A 184 -10.54 -4.59 -15.20
C VAL A 184 -9.09 -4.94 -15.53
N SER A 185 -8.26 -3.94 -15.83
CA SER A 185 -6.84 -4.13 -16.14
C SER A 185 -6.06 -4.77 -14.99
N THR A 186 -6.30 -4.32 -13.75
CA THR A 186 -5.71 -4.90 -12.54
C THR A 186 -6.15 -6.35 -12.35
N LEU A 187 -7.44 -6.64 -12.51
CA LEU A 187 -7.98 -7.99 -12.34
C LEU A 187 -7.49 -8.95 -13.44
N ASP A 188 -7.25 -8.46 -14.65
CA ASP A 188 -6.63 -9.24 -15.72
C ASP A 188 -5.18 -9.60 -15.42
N GLN A 189 -4.48 -8.68 -14.78
CA GLN A 189 -3.09 -8.90 -14.41
C GLN A 189 -2.96 -9.77 -13.16
N LEU A 190 -3.99 -9.96 -12.31
CA LEU A 190 -3.91 -10.70 -11.04
C LEU A 190 -3.23 -12.07 -11.13
N ASP A 191 -3.51 -12.84 -12.19
CA ASP A 191 -2.89 -14.16 -12.39
C ASP A 191 -1.38 -14.04 -12.67
N SER A 192 -0.98 -13.04 -13.46
CA SER A 192 0.43 -12.71 -13.70
C SER A 192 1.07 -12.00 -12.49
N LEU A 193 0.23 -11.37 -11.67
CA LEU A 193 0.60 -10.63 -10.48
C LEU A 193 1.15 -11.58 -9.42
N GLU A 194 0.81 -12.88 -9.41
CA GLU A 194 1.43 -13.83 -8.47
C GLU A 194 2.96 -13.95 -8.71
N ALA A 195 3.38 -14.02 -9.97
CA ALA A 195 4.80 -14.05 -10.33
C ALA A 195 5.47 -12.68 -10.09
N THR A 196 4.78 -11.60 -10.43
CA THR A 196 5.26 -10.22 -10.18
C THR A 196 5.36 -9.94 -8.68
N PHE A 197 4.35 -10.27 -7.88
CA PHE A 197 4.35 -10.17 -6.42
C PHE A 197 5.47 -10.98 -5.82
N ARG A 198 5.67 -12.24 -6.24
CA ARG A 198 6.82 -13.03 -5.77
C ARG A 198 8.15 -12.36 -6.10
N SER A 199 8.27 -11.76 -7.29
CA SER A 199 9.49 -11.04 -7.67
C SER A 199 9.69 -9.79 -6.81
N CYS A 200 8.69 -8.90 -6.75
CA CYS A 200 8.70 -7.69 -5.91
C CYS A 200 8.97 -8.03 -4.45
N TRP A 201 8.26 -9.02 -3.91
CA TRP A 201 8.42 -9.56 -2.57
C TRP A 201 9.87 -9.99 -2.29
N ARG A 202 10.46 -10.75 -3.20
CA ARG A 202 11.84 -11.25 -3.08
C ARG A 202 12.85 -10.12 -3.16
N HIS A 203 12.68 -9.17 -4.07
CA HIS A 203 13.56 -8.02 -4.20
C HIS A 203 13.47 -7.11 -2.96
N PHE A 204 12.25 -6.82 -2.51
CA PHE A 204 12.01 -6.00 -1.33
C PHE A 204 12.49 -6.70 -0.05
N SER A 205 12.20 -8.00 0.11
CA SER A 205 12.71 -8.82 1.22
C SER A 205 14.22 -8.79 1.30
N ARG A 206 14.90 -8.84 0.14
CA ARG A 206 16.36 -8.67 0.10
C ARG A 206 16.72 -7.26 0.50
N GLY A 207 16.18 -6.22 -0.12
CA GLY A 207 16.51 -4.84 0.21
C GLY A 207 16.31 -4.47 1.68
N ILE A 208 15.25 -4.96 2.33
CA ILE A 208 15.00 -4.68 3.74
C ILE A 208 15.91 -5.49 4.69
N GLN A 209 16.47 -6.60 4.22
CA GLN A 209 17.37 -7.48 4.98
C GLN A 209 18.85 -7.23 4.70
N THR A 210 19.20 -6.80 3.49
CA THR A 210 20.56 -6.52 3.04
C THR A 210 20.68 -5.05 2.72
N SER A 211 21.57 -4.37 3.43
CA SER A 211 22.04 -3.06 3.04
C SER A 211 23.57 -3.05 3.00
N LEU A 212 24.10 -3.20 1.80
CA LEU A 212 25.52 -3.01 1.53
C LEU A 212 25.67 -2.44 0.12
N ARG A 213 25.69 -1.11 0.02
CA ARG A 213 26.90 -0.33 -0.28
C ARG A 213 26.59 1.17 -0.29
N SER A 214 27.38 1.92 0.47
CA SER A 214 27.58 3.35 0.25
C SER A 214 28.02 3.60 -1.19
N PHE A 215 27.38 4.57 -1.86
CA PHE A 215 27.88 5.15 -3.12
C PHE A 215 29.17 5.93 -2.89
#